data_AF-A0A1Y3A5U4-F1
#
_entry.id   AF-A0A1Y3A5U4-F1
#
_cell.length_a   1.000
_cell.length_b   1.000
_cell.length_c   1.000
_cell.angle_alpha   90.00
_cell.angle_beta   90.00
_cell.angle_gamma   90.00
#
_symmetry.space_group_name_H-M   'P 1'
#
loop_
_entity.id
_entity.type
_entity.pdbx_description
1 polymer ?
#
loop_
_entity_poly.entity_id
_entity_poly.type
_entity_poly.pdbx_seq_one_letter_code
_entity_poly.pdbx_strand_id
1 'polypeptide(L)'
;MTLRPSDTSTPDRGGDEGDASATDPPETDDAERAARAETRPETVRTCGAPADRESGTRDGAPPDGGSVEADRFLLAVAVDGEVLFAGPSATDVVGVERDALVGSDLLDRVHPSDRDPVADALSAVTANRTVTHRIRRASGGYAWVESIVDEELAPEFGGRIVTVRRVDVDRTFPERYRAFLEYGSDLVTVVDGDGLVVYESPSVEEVLGYEQGATVGRSPLGYVHPDDRERVTERFYRALDEPNAAPTLEYRYRTADGDWVWLESRTRSLPADSPVGELLVNSRDVTERKARERRLTDRNERLDRFASIVSHDLRNPLSVIRGSIEMARLRGETEPLERGERAVERIDQLVSELLTLARQGTGMDEPTEFALASVARDAWETAAEGDERAELVVAGDAQVYGDRGRMRQALENLFRNAREHATPGAAEAAVDGCEDVPTDGDEEAPASGDDALTVLVTATDEGFLVADDGAGIDPEDRGSVFESGFTTRADGTGYGLDIVREIVESHGWTVELRCDADGPVGLPDGRRLRIPEGACFEVCAPDPADTDPEEPWIDR
;
A
#
# COMPACT_ATOMS: atom_id res chain seq x y z
N MET A 1 43.78 -31.82 19.48
CA MET A 1 43.77 -33.30 19.47
C MET A 1 42.52 -33.71 20.23
N THR A 2 41.51 -34.41 19.69
CA THR A 2 41.51 -35.40 18.61
C THR A 2 40.06 -35.64 18.13
N LEU A 3 39.84 -35.53 16.82
CA LEU A 3 38.99 -36.31 15.88
C LEU A 3 37.56 -36.80 16.26
N ARG A 4 36.61 -36.41 15.39
CA ARG A 4 35.39 -37.12 14.89
C ARG A 4 35.75 -38.47 14.20
N PRO A 5 34.85 -39.46 13.92
CA PRO A 5 33.64 -39.31 13.07
C PRO A 5 32.44 -40.29 13.30
N SER A 6 31.49 -40.19 12.37
CA SER A 6 30.12 -40.69 12.12
C SER A 6 29.84 -42.21 12.01
N ASP A 7 28.59 -42.62 12.31
CA ASP A 7 27.64 -43.41 11.47
C ASP A 7 26.60 -44.20 12.30
N THR A 8 25.35 -44.27 11.82
CA THR A 8 24.39 -45.41 11.84
C THR A 8 23.01 -44.91 11.36
N SER A 9 22.43 -45.33 10.22
CA SER A 9 21.95 -46.65 9.76
C SER A 9 20.47 -46.93 10.12
N THR A 10 19.66 -47.00 9.06
CA THR A 10 18.29 -47.54 8.89
C THR A 10 18.07 -48.95 9.46
N PRO A 11 16.79 -49.35 9.61
CA PRO A 11 16.40 -50.66 9.07
C PRO A 11 15.12 -50.65 8.23
N ASP A 12 15.12 -51.56 7.27
CA ASP A 12 14.04 -52.02 6.39
C ASP A 12 13.69 -53.46 6.80
N ARG A 13 12.39 -53.83 6.78
CA ARG A 13 11.83 -55.03 6.10
C ARG A 13 10.47 -55.47 6.64
N GLY A 14 9.56 -55.73 5.69
CA GLY A 14 8.72 -56.94 5.67
C GLY A 14 7.22 -56.71 5.67
N GLY A 15 6.58 -56.81 4.50
CA GLY A 15 5.12 -56.82 4.34
C GLY A 15 4.51 -58.22 4.26
N ASP A 16 3.18 -58.29 4.33
CA ASP A 16 2.33 -59.27 3.64
C ASP A 16 0.90 -58.71 3.45
N GLU A 17 0.25 -59.20 2.39
CA GLU A 17 -1.06 -58.88 1.79
C GLU A 17 -2.26 -59.17 2.74
N GLY A 18 -3.50 -58.70 2.61
CA GLY A 18 -4.28 -57.92 1.66
C GLY A 18 -5.73 -57.82 2.21
N ASP A 19 -6.62 -57.17 1.46
CA ASP A 19 -8.09 -57.13 1.59
C ASP A 19 -8.71 -56.17 2.66
N ALA A 20 -9.37 -55.09 2.19
CA ALA A 20 -10.58 -54.52 2.80
C ALA A 20 -11.11 -53.28 2.03
N SER A 21 -12.28 -53.49 1.42
CA SER A 21 -13.46 -52.60 1.37
C SER A 21 -13.30 -51.09 1.13
N ALA A 22 -13.72 -50.68 -0.08
CA ALA A 22 -14.23 -49.35 -0.36
C ALA A 22 -15.51 -49.06 0.48
N THR A 23 -15.61 -47.83 1.01
CA THR A 23 -16.84 -47.30 1.62
C THR A 23 -17.24 -46.03 0.86
N ASP A 24 -18.46 -46.04 0.34
CA ASP A 24 -19.15 -44.95 -0.36
C ASP A 24 -19.38 -43.70 0.52
N PRO A 25 -19.52 -42.50 -0.08
CA PRO A 25 -20.29 -41.40 0.48
C PRO A 25 -21.76 -41.45 0.00
N PRO A 26 -22.71 -40.83 0.73
CA PRO A 26 -24.13 -41.14 0.61
C PRO A 26 -24.83 -40.44 -0.57
N GLU A 27 -25.82 -41.17 -1.09
CA GLU A 27 -26.84 -40.73 -2.02
C GLU A 27 -27.79 -39.68 -1.41
N THR A 28 -28.18 -38.70 -2.23
CA THR A 28 -29.51 -38.09 -2.15
C THR A 28 -30.17 -38.18 -3.52
N ASP A 29 -31.35 -38.77 -3.48
CA ASP A 29 -32.27 -39.16 -4.55
C ASP A 29 -32.80 -37.99 -5.40
N ASP A 30 -32.99 -38.30 -6.69
CA ASP A 30 -34.13 -38.03 -7.58
C ASP A 30 -34.81 -36.64 -7.62
N ALA A 31 -35.35 -36.13 -8.72
CA ALA A 31 -35.37 -36.42 -10.15
C ALA A 31 -36.33 -35.37 -10.73
N GLU A 32 -36.03 -34.71 -11.86
CA GLU A 32 -37.06 -34.39 -12.86
C GLU A 32 -36.48 -33.87 -14.19
N ARG A 33 -36.94 -34.51 -15.28
CA ARG A 33 -37.10 -34.03 -16.68
C ARG A 33 -35.91 -33.99 -17.66
N ALA A 34 -35.64 -35.18 -18.20
CA ALA A 34 -35.72 -35.56 -19.62
C ALA A 34 -35.63 -34.48 -20.74
N ALA A 35 -34.54 -34.58 -21.51
CA ALA A 35 -34.42 -34.77 -22.96
C ALA A 35 -35.19 -33.86 -23.95
N ARG A 36 -34.42 -33.19 -24.83
CA ARG A 36 -34.35 -33.48 -26.28
C ARG A 36 -33.31 -32.61 -27.00
N ALA A 37 -32.37 -33.28 -27.68
CA ALA A 37 -31.54 -32.73 -28.75
C ALA A 37 -32.30 -32.84 -30.08
N GLU A 38 -32.11 -31.89 -31.00
CA GLU A 38 -32.22 -32.10 -32.45
C GLU A 38 -31.63 -30.90 -33.25
N THR A 39 -30.51 -31.18 -33.91
CA THR A 39 -30.12 -30.86 -35.31
C THR A 39 -30.55 -29.57 -36.02
N ARG A 40 -29.53 -28.91 -36.61
CA ARG A 40 -29.58 -27.92 -37.73
C ARG A 40 -30.31 -28.45 -38.98
N PRO A 41 -30.72 -27.57 -39.91
CA PRO A 41 -29.88 -27.36 -41.10
C PRO A 41 -29.81 -25.91 -41.64
N GLU A 42 -28.76 -25.70 -42.46
CA GLU A 42 -28.46 -24.52 -43.28
C GLU A 42 -29.49 -24.30 -44.42
N THR A 43 -29.60 -23.07 -44.92
CA THR A 43 -29.99 -22.84 -46.32
C THR A 43 -29.39 -21.55 -46.90
N VAL A 44 -28.61 -21.77 -47.95
CA VAL A 44 -28.09 -20.81 -48.94
C VAL A 44 -29.25 -20.26 -49.79
N ARG A 45 -29.25 -18.96 -50.11
CA ARG A 45 -29.92 -18.43 -51.33
C ARG A 45 -29.12 -17.29 -51.96
N THR A 46 -28.89 -17.46 -53.26
CA THR A 46 -28.25 -16.57 -54.22
C THR A 46 -29.27 -15.74 -55.01
N CYS A 47 -28.78 -14.60 -55.52
CA CYS A 47 -29.14 -13.84 -56.74
C CYS A 47 -30.57 -13.30 -56.96
N GLY A 48 -30.62 -11.99 -57.24
CA GLY A 48 -31.70 -11.32 -57.98
C GLY A 48 -31.44 -9.82 -58.16
N ALA A 49 -30.97 -9.42 -59.33
CA ALA A 49 -30.90 -8.03 -59.79
C ALA A 49 -32.32 -7.43 -60.00
N PRO A 50 -32.43 -6.09 -60.13
CA PRO A 50 -32.62 -5.55 -61.49
C PRO A 50 -31.89 -4.23 -61.76
N ALA A 51 -31.67 -3.98 -63.06
CA ALA A 51 -31.21 -2.72 -63.64
C ALA A 51 -32.38 -1.75 -63.88
N ASP A 52 -32.17 -0.44 -63.73
CA ASP A 52 -32.10 0.52 -64.85
C ASP A 52 -32.08 1.99 -64.37
N ARG A 53 -31.10 2.74 -64.92
CA ARG A 53 -31.11 4.14 -65.40
C ARG A 53 -31.62 5.27 -64.49
N GLU A 54 -30.75 6.25 -64.20
CA GLU A 54 -30.71 7.51 -64.96
C GLU A 54 -29.51 8.39 -64.56
N SER A 55 -28.98 9.08 -65.58
CA SER A 55 -27.87 10.02 -65.60
C SER A 55 -28.22 11.39 -65.01
N GLY A 56 -27.32 11.96 -64.22
CA GLY A 56 -27.38 13.36 -63.79
C GLY A 56 -25.99 13.93 -63.53
N THR A 57 -25.44 14.62 -64.53
CA THR A 57 -24.20 15.39 -64.53
C THR A 57 -24.24 16.52 -63.48
N ARG A 58 -23.22 16.64 -62.63
CA ARG A 58 -22.82 17.92 -62.04
C ARG A 58 -21.30 18.04 -61.94
N ASP A 59 -20.84 19.12 -62.57
CA ASP A 59 -19.55 19.79 -62.41
C ASP A 59 -19.09 19.84 -60.95
N GLY A 60 -17.81 19.53 -60.75
CA GLY A 60 -17.08 19.73 -59.51
C GLY A 60 -15.60 19.50 -59.79
N ALA A 61 -14.81 20.57 -59.73
CA ALA A 61 -13.35 20.57 -59.84
C ALA A 61 -12.72 19.49 -58.94
N PRO A 62 -11.60 18.86 -59.32
CA PRO A 62 -10.95 17.88 -58.47
C PRO A 62 -10.48 18.58 -57.19
N PRO A 63 -10.77 18.04 -55.99
CA PRO A 63 -10.08 18.49 -54.80
C PRO A 63 -8.61 18.10 -54.97
N ASP A 64 -7.71 19.02 -54.61
CA ASP A 64 -6.27 18.79 -54.57
C ASP A 64 -5.98 17.40 -54.01
N GLY A 65 -5.54 16.52 -54.91
CA GLY A 65 -5.13 15.18 -54.57
C GLY A 65 -3.89 15.29 -53.72
N GLY A 66 -4.08 15.24 -52.39
CA GLY A 66 -3.02 14.90 -51.46
C GLY A 66 -2.34 13.65 -52.01
N SER A 67 -1.09 13.81 -52.41
CA SER A 67 -0.21 12.73 -52.79
C SER A 67 -0.28 11.68 -51.69
N VAL A 68 -0.89 10.54 -51.98
CA VAL A 68 -0.66 9.32 -51.22
C VAL A 68 0.84 9.11 -51.30
N GLU A 69 1.57 9.34 -50.19
CA GLU A 69 2.99 9.03 -50.09
C GLU A 69 3.17 7.58 -50.50
N ALA A 70 3.71 7.37 -51.70
CA ALA A 70 3.95 6.03 -52.19
C ALA A 70 5.19 5.47 -51.48
N ASP A 71 5.00 4.95 -50.27
CA ASP A 71 6.04 4.33 -49.44
C ASP A 71 6.60 3.03 -50.03
N ARG A 72 6.05 2.57 -51.16
CA ARG A 72 6.43 1.35 -51.86
C ARG A 72 6.57 1.61 -53.34
N PHE A 73 7.68 1.14 -53.90
CA PHE A 73 7.88 1.11 -55.34
C PHE A 73 8.49 -0.22 -55.76
N LEU A 74 8.36 -0.52 -57.05
CA LEU A 74 8.78 -1.78 -57.64
C LEU A 74 9.80 -1.50 -58.73
N LEU A 75 10.93 -2.21 -58.68
CA LEU A 75 11.90 -2.29 -59.76
C LEU A 75 12.02 -3.74 -60.22
N ALA A 76 12.11 -4.00 -61.52
CA ALA A 76 12.65 -5.26 -62.00
C ALA A 76 14.11 -5.02 -62.37
N VAL A 77 15.01 -5.86 -61.85
CA VAL A 77 16.45 -5.68 -61.92
C VAL A 77 17.09 -6.99 -62.36
N ALA A 78 17.93 -6.95 -63.39
CA ALA A 78 18.73 -8.08 -63.81
C ALA A 78 19.72 -8.49 -62.70
N VAL A 79 20.24 -9.71 -62.80
CA VAL A 79 21.17 -10.28 -61.80
C VAL A 79 22.47 -9.44 -61.69
N ASP A 80 22.86 -8.78 -62.77
CA ASP A 80 24.02 -7.90 -62.84
C ASP A 80 23.75 -6.46 -62.37
N GLY A 81 22.53 -6.14 -61.95
CA GLY A 81 22.15 -4.82 -61.41
C GLY A 81 21.45 -3.90 -62.40
N GLU A 82 21.29 -4.27 -63.68
CA GLU A 82 20.59 -3.44 -64.65
C GLU A 82 19.08 -3.34 -64.33
N VAL A 83 18.55 -2.13 -64.22
CA VAL A 83 17.12 -1.89 -64.00
C VAL A 83 16.35 -2.11 -65.31
N LEU A 84 15.57 -3.19 -65.39
CA LEU A 84 14.75 -3.56 -66.54
C LEU A 84 13.38 -2.87 -66.54
N PHE A 85 12.87 -2.56 -65.35
CA PHE A 85 11.57 -1.92 -65.18
C PHE A 85 11.55 -1.04 -63.92
N ALA A 86 10.87 0.10 -64.00
CA ALA A 86 10.58 0.96 -62.87
C ALA A 86 9.09 1.30 -62.78
N GLY A 87 8.46 0.91 -61.67
CA GLY A 87 7.06 1.21 -61.39
C GLY A 87 6.79 2.71 -61.22
N PRO A 88 5.53 3.17 -61.36
CA PRO A 88 5.16 4.58 -61.30
C PRO A 88 5.68 5.33 -60.06
N SER A 89 5.66 4.65 -58.92
CA SER A 89 6.07 5.20 -57.62
C SER A 89 7.59 5.25 -57.39
N ALA A 90 8.40 4.71 -58.32
CA ALA A 90 9.86 4.75 -58.18
C ALA A 90 10.41 6.18 -58.27
N THR A 91 9.75 7.04 -59.04
CA THR A 91 10.12 8.46 -59.18
C THR A 91 9.93 9.22 -57.88
N ASP A 92 8.91 8.88 -57.08
CA ASP A 92 8.63 9.57 -55.81
C ASP A 92 9.72 9.34 -54.76
N VAL A 93 10.32 8.14 -54.74
CA VAL A 93 11.32 7.77 -53.73
C VAL A 93 12.76 8.06 -54.19
N VAL A 94 13.08 7.78 -55.45
CA VAL A 94 14.43 7.99 -56.00
C VAL A 94 14.61 9.43 -56.51
N GLY A 95 13.52 10.11 -56.87
CA GLY A 95 13.54 11.47 -57.43
C GLY A 95 13.99 11.54 -58.89
N VAL A 96 14.04 10.40 -59.60
CA VAL A 96 14.48 10.30 -61.00
C VAL A 96 13.32 9.81 -61.86
N GLU A 97 13.19 10.40 -63.05
CA GLU A 97 12.21 9.97 -64.06
C GLU A 97 12.42 8.50 -64.44
N ARG A 98 11.31 7.78 -64.65
CA ARG A 98 11.33 6.33 -64.94
C ARG A 98 12.20 5.97 -66.14
N ASP A 99 12.12 6.76 -67.21
CA ASP A 99 12.89 6.53 -68.44
C ASP A 99 14.41 6.65 -68.22
N ALA A 100 14.85 7.37 -67.19
CA ALA A 100 16.25 7.49 -66.81
C ALA A 100 16.69 6.46 -65.76
N LEU A 101 15.74 5.74 -65.15
CA LEU A 101 16.01 4.61 -64.26
C LEU A 101 16.17 3.32 -65.05
N VAL A 102 15.33 3.08 -66.06
CA VAL A 102 15.42 1.90 -66.92
C VAL A 102 16.72 1.92 -67.73
N GLY A 103 17.46 0.80 -67.73
CA GLY A 103 18.78 0.65 -68.35
C GLY A 103 19.95 1.21 -67.53
N SER A 104 19.70 1.72 -66.32
CA SER A 104 20.76 2.14 -65.40
C SER A 104 21.11 1.05 -64.40
N ASP A 105 22.31 1.10 -63.84
CA ASP A 105 22.75 0.19 -62.77
C ASP A 105 22.15 0.63 -61.41
N LEU A 106 21.44 -0.28 -60.74
CA LEU A 106 20.93 -0.06 -59.40
C LEU A 106 22.06 0.16 -58.39
N LEU A 107 23.17 -0.57 -58.49
CA LEU A 107 24.29 -0.53 -57.54
C LEU A 107 25.00 0.84 -57.53
N ASP A 108 24.94 1.58 -58.64
CA ASP A 108 25.45 2.95 -58.71
C ASP A 108 24.67 3.91 -57.80
N ARG A 109 23.40 3.60 -57.53
CA ARG A 109 22.55 4.35 -56.60
C ARG A 109 22.58 3.80 -55.18
N VAL A 110 23.13 2.61 -54.95
CA VAL A 110 23.32 2.09 -53.59
C VAL A 110 24.54 2.76 -52.95
N HIS A 111 24.43 3.09 -51.66
CA HIS A 111 25.56 3.62 -50.89
C HIS A 111 26.77 2.66 -50.99
N PRO A 112 28.01 3.15 -51.18
CA PRO A 112 29.18 2.28 -51.41
C PRO A 112 29.35 1.15 -50.40
N SER A 113 29.08 1.40 -49.11
CA SER A 113 29.16 0.39 -48.04
C SER A 113 28.07 -0.70 -48.08
N ASP A 114 27.00 -0.49 -48.86
CA ASP A 114 25.85 -1.40 -48.91
C ASP A 114 25.76 -2.13 -50.26
N ARG A 115 26.73 -1.92 -51.18
CA ARG A 115 26.73 -2.52 -52.52
C ARG A 115 26.91 -4.03 -52.50
N ASP A 116 27.86 -4.54 -51.72
CA ASP A 116 28.14 -5.99 -51.68
C ASP A 116 26.93 -6.78 -51.15
N PRO A 117 26.26 -6.39 -50.04
CA PRO A 117 25.04 -7.05 -49.59
C PRO A 117 23.89 -7.05 -50.62
N VAL A 118 23.75 -5.97 -51.40
CA VAL A 118 22.70 -5.85 -52.42
C VAL A 118 23.03 -6.70 -53.65
N ALA A 119 24.29 -6.71 -54.10
CA ALA A 119 24.75 -7.55 -55.19
C ALA A 119 24.62 -9.05 -54.85
N ASP A 120 24.94 -9.43 -53.61
CA ASP A 120 24.74 -10.79 -53.11
C ASP A 120 23.25 -11.18 -53.09
N ALA A 121 22.37 -10.26 -52.70
CA ALA A 121 20.92 -10.49 -52.72
C ALA A 121 20.39 -10.66 -54.16
N LEU A 122 20.88 -9.87 -55.12
CA LEU A 122 20.55 -10.00 -56.54
C LEU A 122 21.10 -11.29 -57.16
N SER A 123 22.25 -11.79 -56.70
CA SER A 123 22.90 -12.98 -57.25
C SER A 123 22.46 -14.30 -56.59
N ALA A 124 21.78 -14.27 -55.44
CA ALA A 124 21.50 -15.46 -54.65
C ALA A 124 20.42 -16.38 -55.27
N VAL A 125 20.78 -17.61 -55.65
CA VAL A 125 19.95 -18.61 -56.37
C VAL A 125 18.76 -19.19 -55.54
N THR A 126 18.45 -18.67 -54.36
CA THR A 126 17.38 -19.25 -53.51
C THR A 126 16.61 -18.17 -52.76
N ALA A 127 15.33 -18.04 -53.15
CA ALA A 127 14.13 -17.43 -52.51
C ALA A 127 14.26 -16.18 -51.60
N ASN A 128 13.33 -15.23 -51.81
CA ASN A 128 13.02 -14.03 -51.01
C ASN A 128 14.09 -13.56 -50.03
N ARG A 129 15.03 -12.76 -50.54
CA ARG A 129 16.00 -12.04 -49.71
C ARG A 129 15.54 -10.62 -49.47
N THR A 130 15.45 -10.27 -48.19
CA THR A 130 15.19 -8.90 -47.75
C THR A 130 16.51 -8.25 -47.37
N VAL A 131 16.85 -7.13 -47.98
CA VAL A 131 18.06 -6.36 -47.70
C VAL A 131 17.70 -4.91 -47.41
N THR A 132 18.08 -4.42 -46.24
CA THR A 132 17.95 -3.00 -45.88
C THR A 132 19.23 -2.28 -46.30
N HIS A 133 19.10 -1.27 -47.15
CA HIS A 133 20.24 -0.52 -47.67
C HIS A 133 19.88 0.94 -47.95
N ARG A 134 20.89 1.76 -48.20
CA ARG A 134 20.72 3.16 -48.57
C ARG A 134 20.68 3.33 -50.08
N ILE A 135 19.68 4.05 -50.58
CA ILE A 135 19.57 4.46 -52.00
C ILE A 135 19.74 5.97 -52.16
N ARG A 136 20.51 6.38 -53.15
CA ARG A 136 20.82 7.78 -53.45
C ARG A 136 19.62 8.45 -54.11
N ARG A 137 19.21 9.60 -53.56
CA ARG A 137 18.15 10.45 -54.13
C ARG A 137 18.72 11.44 -55.16
N ALA A 138 17.90 11.85 -56.12
CA ALA A 138 18.24 12.90 -57.08
C ALA A 138 18.52 14.26 -56.44
N SER A 139 17.84 14.57 -55.33
CA SER A 139 18.05 15.79 -54.54
C SER A 139 19.39 15.83 -53.77
N GLY A 140 20.16 14.75 -53.80
CA GLY A 140 21.33 14.55 -52.94
C GLY A 140 20.97 13.86 -51.63
N GLY A 141 21.95 13.19 -51.02
CA GLY A 141 21.74 12.36 -49.83
C GLY A 141 21.21 10.94 -50.13
N TYR A 142 20.96 10.19 -49.07
CA TYR A 142 20.52 8.80 -49.13
C TYR A 142 19.20 8.60 -48.36
N ALA A 143 18.39 7.67 -48.83
CA ALA A 143 17.20 7.18 -48.15
C ALA A 143 17.39 5.71 -47.74
N TRP A 144 16.96 5.37 -46.53
CA TRP A 144 16.89 3.98 -46.11
C TRP A 144 15.71 3.29 -46.78
N VAL A 145 16.00 2.15 -47.38
CA VAL A 145 15.00 1.32 -48.03
C VAL A 145 15.21 -0.13 -47.67
N GLU A 146 14.11 -0.87 -47.61
CA GLU A 146 14.14 -2.31 -47.52
C GLU A 146 13.71 -2.89 -48.87
N SER A 147 14.61 -3.64 -49.48
CA SER A 147 14.46 -4.25 -50.79
C SER A 147 14.23 -5.75 -50.63
N ILE A 148 13.10 -6.23 -51.13
CA ILE A 148 12.76 -7.64 -51.18
C ILE A 148 13.02 -8.13 -52.60
N VAL A 149 13.98 -9.03 -52.75
CA VAL A 149 14.37 -9.66 -54.02
C VAL A 149 13.61 -10.97 -54.17
N ASP A 150 12.63 -10.97 -55.08
CA ASP A 150 11.77 -12.12 -55.39
C ASP A 150 12.08 -12.67 -56.80
N GLU A 151 12.16 -13.99 -56.90
CA GLU A 151 12.42 -14.75 -58.13
C GLU A 151 11.13 -15.25 -58.79
N GLU A 152 10.01 -15.33 -58.04
CA GLU A 152 8.79 -16.02 -58.46
C GLU A 152 7.96 -15.22 -59.49
N LEU A 153 8.13 -13.89 -59.53
CA LEU A 153 7.40 -12.98 -60.42
C LEU A 153 8.08 -12.74 -61.79
N ALA A 154 9.19 -13.43 -62.08
CA ALA A 154 10.18 -13.03 -63.09
C ALA A 154 10.21 -13.75 -64.47
N PRO A 155 9.26 -14.60 -64.93
CA PRO A 155 9.37 -15.14 -66.30
C PRO A 155 9.18 -14.09 -67.40
N GLU A 156 8.36 -13.06 -67.18
CA GLU A 156 7.98 -12.08 -68.21
C GLU A 156 8.94 -10.90 -68.35
N PHE A 157 9.76 -10.62 -67.32
CA PHE A 157 10.63 -9.43 -67.26
C PHE A 157 12.13 -9.73 -67.40
N GLY A 158 12.54 -11.00 -67.50
CA GLY A 158 13.95 -11.37 -67.74
C GLY A 158 14.92 -11.06 -66.59
N GLY A 159 14.44 -10.73 -65.40
CA GLY A 159 15.23 -10.35 -64.22
C GLY A 159 14.45 -10.45 -62.92
N ARG A 160 15.08 -10.19 -61.78
CA ARG A 160 14.49 -10.32 -60.43
C ARG A 160 13.63 -9.12 -60.06
N ILE A 161 12.56 -9.34 -59.29
CA ILE A 161 11.75 -8.24 -58.81
C ILE A 161 12.30 -7.76 -57.47
N VAL A 162 12.65 -6.48 -57.41
CA VAL A 162 13.02 -5.78 -56.20
C VAL A 162 11.84 -4.90 -55.78
N THR A 163 11.10 -5.35 -54.76
CA THR A 163 10.10 -4.51 -54.11
C THR A 163 10.80 -3.69 -53.03
N VAL A 164 10.79 -2.38 -53.21
CA VAL A 164 11.48 -1.45 -52.32
C VAL A 164 10.44 -0.71 -51.49
N ARG A 165 10.49 -0.85 -50.17
CA ARG A 165 9.74 0.03 -49.26
C ARG A 165 10.67 1.04 -48.62
N ARG A 166 10.24 2.30 -48.56
CA ARG A 166 10.93 3.31 -47.76
C ARG A 166 10.79 2.90 -46.28
N VAL A 167 11.91 2.90 -45.56
CA VAL A 167 11.91 2.72 -44.11
C VAL A 167 12.32 4.05 -43.51
N ASP A 168 11.39 4.71 -42.82
CA ASP A 168 11.76 5.83 -41.96
C ASP A 168 12.53 5.25 -40.77
N VAL A 169 13.85 5.45 -40.76
CA VAL A 169 14.73 4.98 -39.66
C VAL A 169 14.73 6.01 -38.52
N ASP A 170 13.55 6.54 -38.21
CA ASP A 170 13.26 7.18 -36.94
C ASP A 170 11.97 6.55 -36.39
N ARG A 171 12.11 5.85 -35.25
CA ARG A 171 11.02 5.39 -34.36
C ARG A 171 10.22 4.13 -34.72
N THR A 172 10.86 2.97 -34.91
CA THR A 172 10.18 1.68 -34.72
C THR A 172 10.40 1.10 -33.32
N PHE A 173 9.85 1.77 -32.30
CA PHE A 173 9.07 1.04 -31.30
C PHE A 173 7.69 0.86 -31.96
N PRO A 174 7.22 -0.36 -32.27
CA PRO A 174 5.95 -0.54 -32.95
C PRO A 174 4.84 0.20 -32.20
N GLU A 175 3.92 0.87 -32.89
CA GLU A 175 2.77 1.56 -32.28
C GLU A 175 2.01 0.67 -31.28
N ARG A 176 2.02 -0.66 -31.51
CA ARG A 176 1.50 -1.67 -30.58
C ARG A 176 2.25 -1.71 -29.24
N TYR A 177 3.58 -1.61 -29.24
CA TYR A 177 4.39 -1.55 -28.01
C TYR A 177 4.26 -0.19 -27.30
N ARG A 178 4.12 0.92 -28.03
CA ARG A 178 3.76 2.21 -27.42
C ARG A 178 2.40 2.13 -26.73
N ALA A 179 1.39 1.55 -27.39
CA ALA A 179 0.10 1.31 -26.75
C ALA A 179 0.22 0.43 -25.49
N PHE A 180 1.01 -0.65 -25.49
CA PHE A 180 1.25 -1.45 -24.28
C PHE A 180 1.92 -0.67 -23.13
N LEU A 181 2.79 0.30 -23.44
CA LEU A 181 3.44 1.16 -22.46
C LEU A 181 2.56 2.35 -22.03
N GLU A 182 1.67 2.81 -22.90
CA GLU A 182 0.70 3.89 -22.65
C GLU A 182 -0.45 3.43 -21.74
N TYR A 183 -0.85 2.16 -21.81
CA TYR A 183 -1.90 1.58 -20.95
C TYR A 183 -1.36 0.71 -19.81
N GLY A 184 -0.04 0.65 -19.63
CA GLY A 184 0.60 -0.12 -18.57
C GLY A 184 0.60 0.64 -17.24
N SER A 185 0.20 -0.02 -16.15
CA SER A 185 0.27 0.54 -14.79
C SER A 185 1.70 0.56 -14.22
N ASP A 186 2.60 -0.25 -14.77
CA ASP A 186 3.99 -0.33 -14.33
C ASP A 186 4.80 0.77 -15.03
N LEU A 187 5.61 1.52 -14.28
CA LEU A 187 6.55 2.48 -14.86
C LEU A 187 7.67 1.73 -15.57
N VAL A 188 7.98 2.18 -16.78
CA VAL A 188 9.10 1.66 -17.55
C VAL A 188 10.10 2.77 -17.78
N THR A 189 11.30 2.61 -17.23
CA THR A 189 12.40 3.55 -17.37
C THR A 189 13.55 2.87 -18.09
N VAL A 190 14.13 3.54 -19.08
CA VAL A 190 15.36 3.11 -19.74
C VAL A 190 16.47 4.07 -19.35
N VAL A 191 17.63 3.50 -19.04
CA VAL A 191 18.82 4.23 -18.61
C VAL A 191 19.99 3.90 -19.54
N ASP A 192 20.80 4.90 -19.88
CA ASP A 192 22.04 4.73 -20.65
C ASP A 192 23.24 4.34 -19.77
N GLY A 193 24.41 4.15 -20.40
CA GLY A 193 25.65 3.77 -19.72
C GLY A 193 26.24 4.82 -18.79
N ASP A 194 25.79 6.08 -18.90
CA ASP A 194 26.15 7.15 -17.97
C ASP A 194 25.20 7.19 -16.74
N GLY A 195 24.22 6.28 -16.68
CA GLY A 195 23.26 6.20 -15.59
C GLY A 195 22.15 7.25 -15.67
N LEU A 196 21.92 7.83 -16.86
CA LEU A 196 20.89 8.85 -17.09
C LEU A 196 19.64 8.25 -17.74
N VAL A 197 18.47 8.73 -17.32
CA VAL A 197 17.20 8.33 -17.94
C VAL A 197 17.16 8.79 -19.38
N VAL A 198 17.00 7.87 -20.32
CA VAL A 198 16.81 8.17 -21.76
C VAL A 198 15.36 8.03 -22.21
N TYR A 199 14.58 7.27 -21.45
CA TYR A 199 13.15 7.10 -21.68
C TYR A 199 12.41 6.80 -20.38
N GLU A 200 11.19 7.30 -20.28
CA GLU A 200 10.22 6.95 -19.26
C GLU A 200 8.83 6.76 -19.89
N SER A 201 8.07 5.78 -19.39
CA SER A 201 6.69 5.56 -19.84
C SER A 201 5.76 6.68 -19.36
N PRO A 202 4.64 6.93 -20.06
CA PRO A 202 3.64 7.93 -19.65
C PRO A 202 3.10 7.73 -18.23
N SER A 203 3.09 6.49 -17.73
CA SER A 203 2.64 6.14 -16.36
C SER A 203 3.41 6.87 -15.24
N VAL A 204 4.53 7.53 -15.56
CA VAL A 204 5.25 8.41 -14.63
C VAL A 204 4.38 9.56 -14.12
N GLU A 205 3.47 10.09 -14.96
CA GLU A 205 2.56 11.18 -14.58
C GLU A 205 1.56 10.70 -13.54
N GLU A 206 0.95 9.55 -13.77
CA GLU A 206 -0.06 8.98 -12.86
C GLU A 206 0.56 8.49 -11.54
N VAL A 207 1.68 7.79 -11.59
CA VAL A 207 2.26 7.14 -10.40
C VAL A 207 3.15 8.08 -9.58
N LEU A 208 3.89 8.99 -10.23
CA LEU A 208 4.86 9.86 -9.57
C LEU A 208 4.54 11.36 -9.65
N GLY A 209 3.58 11.76 -10.48
CA GLY A 209 3.20 13.17 -10.66
C GLY A 209 4.18 14.00 -11.49
N TYR A 210 5.24 13.41 -12.05
CA TYR A 210 6.16 14.14 -12.92
C TYR A 210 5.63 14.20 -14.35
N GLU A 211 5.69 15.38 -14.97
CA GLU A 211 5.42 15.53 -16.41
C GLU A 211 6.31 14.58 -17.23
N GLN A 212 5.73 13.94 -18.26
CA GLN A 212 6.48 13.02 -19.10
C GLN A 212 7.68 13.70 -19.75
N GLY A 213 8.87 13.13 -19.56
CA GLY A 213 10.14 13.66 -20.07
C GLY A 213 10.88 14.54 -19.06
N ALA A 214 10.27 14.91 -17.92
CA ALA A 214 10.90 15.78 -16.93
C ALA A 214 12.10 15.12 -16.23
N THR A 215 12.15 13.78 -16.18
CA THR A 215 13.26 13.05 -15.57
C THR A 215 14.33 12.63 -16.58
N VAL A 216 14.05 12.76 -17.88
CA VAL A 216 15.01 12.45 -18.96
C VAL A 216 16.26 13.31 -18.84
N GLY A 217 17.43 12.67 -19.00
CA GLY A 217 18.75 13.27 -18.83
C GLY A 217 19.18 13.42 -17.37
N ARG A 218 18.39 12.93 -16.40
CA ARG A 218 18.73 12.96 -14.97
C ARG A 218 19.03 11.55 -14.47
N SER A 219 19.75 11.47 -13.35
CA SER A 219 19.97 10.18 -12.68
C SER A 219 18.72 9.78 -11.88
N PRO A 220 18.19 8.56 -12.06
CA PRO A 220 17.02 8.09 -11.31
C PRO A 220 17.33 7.90 -9.81
N LEU A 221 18.60 7.71 -9.44
CA LEU A 221 19.04 7.52 -8.04
C LEU A 221 18.84 8.78 -7.17
N GLY A 222 18.78 9.97 -7.78
CA GLY A 222 18.57 11.23 -7.05
C GLY A 222 17.22 11.31 -6.33
N TYR A 223 16.23 10.58 -6.83
CA TYR A 223 14.85 10.57 -6.31
C TYR A 223 14.57 9.42 -5.35
N VAL A 224 15.54 8.53 -5.13
CA VAL A 224 15.45 7.47 -4.11
C VAL A 224 15.56 8.09 -2.72
N HIS A 225 14.76 7.59 -1.76
CA HIS A 225 14.81 8.03 -0.37
C HIS A 225 16.22 7.89 0.22
N PRO A 226 16.73 8.87 1.01
CA PRO A 226 18.08 8.85 1.58
C PRO A 226 18.50 7.51 2.20
N ASP A 227 17.67 6.92 3.08
CA ASP A 227 17.99 5.63 3.72
C ASP A 227 18.09 4.45 2.75
N ASP A 228 17.42 4.52 1.60
CA ASP A 228 17.37 3.42 0.63
C ASP A 228 18.47 3.56 -0.44
N ARG A 229 19.07 4.76 -0.59
CA ARG A 229 20.00 5.11 -1.68
C ARG A 229 21.19 4.19 -1.81
N GLU A 230 21.88 3.89 -0.71
CA GLU A 230 23.11 3.09 -0.75
C GLU A 230 22.83 1.69 -1.31
N ARG A 231 21.82 1.02 -0.74
CA ARG A 231 21.36 -0.31 -1.15
C ARG A 231 20.85 -0.34 -2.59
N VAL A 232 20.09 0.68 -3.01
CA VAL A 232 19.57 0.78 -4.38
C VAL A 232 20.70 1.02 -5.37
N THR A 233 21.65 1.88 -5.05
CA THR A 233 22.81 2.20 -5.88
C THR A 233 23.69 0.98 -6.12
N GLU A 234 24.01 0.23 -5.06
CA GLU A 234 24.78 -1.02 -5.18
C GLU A 234 24.09 -2.02 -6.12
N ARG A 235 22.77 -2.20 -5.95
CA ARG A 235 21.96 -3.10 -6.80
C ARG A 235 21.88 -2.62 -8.25
N PHE A 236 21.78 -1.30 -8.45
CA PHE A 236 21.69 -0.68 -9.77
C PHE A 236 22.99 -0.91 -10.57
N TYR A 237 24.15 -0.66 -9.97
CA TYR A 237 25.44 -0.92 -10.64
C TYR A 237 25.72 -2.41 -10.82
N ARG A 238 25.34 -3.28 -9.87
CA ARG A 238 25.46 -4.73 -10.08
C ARG A 238 24.66 -5.20 -11.31
N ALA A 239 23.50 -4.60 -11.58
CA ALA A 239 22.70 -4.98 -12.75
C ALA A 239 23.36 -4.58 -14.10
N LEU A 240 24.28 -3.61 -14.10
CA LEU A 240 25.12 -3.29 -15.27
C LEU A 240 26.20 -4.35 -15.47
N ASP A 241 26.87 -4.76 -14.39
CA ASP A 241 28.00 -5.69 -14.45
C ASP A 241 27.55 -7.17 -14.62
N GLU A 242 26.35 -7.51 -14.16
CA GLU A 242 25.81 -8.87 -14.17
C GLU A 242 24.46 -8.94 -14.91
N PRO A 243 24.44 -9.10 -16.25
CA PRO A 243 23.22 -9.06 -17.07
C PRO A 243 22.14 -10.09 -16.71
N ASN A 244 22.54 -11.18 -16.04
CA ASN A 244 21.64 -12.27 -15.62
C ASN A 244 21.13 -12.11 -14.18
N ALA A 245 21.66 -11.17 -13.41
CA ALA A 245 21.12 -10.84 -12.09
C ALA A 245 19.89 -9.95 -12.30
N ALA A 246 18.69 -10.53 -12.24
CA ALA A 246 17.43 -9.79 -12.28
C ALA A 246 16.77 -9.72 -10.87
N PRO A 247 17.43 -9.14 -9.85
CA PRO A 247 16.82 -9.06 -8.53
C PRO A 247 15.66 -8.06 -8.54
N THR A 248 14.59 -8.43 -7.86
CA THR A 248 13.53 -7.48 -7.50
C THR A 248 13.98 -6.69 -6.27
N LEU A 249 13.70 -5.39 -6.23
CA LEU A 249 14.04 -4.52 -5.12
C LEU A 249 12.87 -3.59 -4.80
N GLU A 250 12.53 -3.48 -3.52
CA GLU A 250 11.53 -2.54 -3.02
C GLU A 250 12.24 -1.34 -2.36
N TYR A 251 11.83 -0.12 -2.71
CA TYR A 251 12.41 1.11 -2.17
C TYR A 251 11.43 2.28 -2.26
N ARG A 252 11.69 3.33 -1.47
CA ARG A 252 10.92 4.57 -1.51
C ARG A 252 11.45 5.51 -2.60
N TYR A 253 10.52 6.08 -3.36
CA TYR A 253 10.81 6.99 -4.46
C TYR A 253 10.01 8.28 -4.32
N ARG A 254 10.64 9.42 -4.63
CA ARG A 254 10.05 10.74 -4.39
C ARG A 254 9.08 11.12 -5.51
N THR A 255 7.86 11.50 -5.16
CA THR A 255 6.88 12.09 -6.09
C THR A 255 7.20 13.55 -6.39
N ALA A 256 6.53 14.13 -7.38
CA ALA A 256 6.68 15.53 -7.76
C ALA A 256 6.31 16.50 -6.63
N ASP A 257 5.29 16.15 -5.83
CA ASP A 257 4.81 16.95 -4.68
C ASP A 257 5.72 16.85 -3.44
N GLY A 258 6.68 15.92 -3.46
CA GLY A 258 7.68 15.76 -2.40
C GLY A 258 7.44 14.59 -1.45
N ASP A 259 6.33 13.88 -1.61
CA ASP A 259 6.00 12.66 -0.86
C ASP A 259 6.79 11.44 -1.35
N TRP A 260 6.53 10.29 -0.72
CA TRP A 260 7.21 9.03 -0.98
C TRP A 260 6.22 7.91 -1.34
N VAL A 261 6.45 7.27 -2.49
CA VAL A 261 5.77 6.03 -2.87
C VAL A 261 6.71 4.84 -2.75
N TRP A 262 6.14 3.65 -2.54
CA TRP A 262 6.90 2.40 -2.57
C TRP A 262 6.90 1.83 -3.97
N LEU A 263 8.10 1.71 -4.57
CA LEU A 263 8.28 1.05 -5.85
C LEU A 263 8.93 -0.32 -5.65
N GLU A 264 8.37 -1.33 -6.31
CA GLU A 264 9.02 -2.61 -6.55
C GLU A 264 9.59 -2.60 -7.97
N SER A 265 10.91 -2.59 -8.11
CA SER A 265 11.57 -2.55 -9.43
C SER A 265 12.31 -3.83 -9.77
N ARG A 266 12.28 -4.14 -11.06
CA ARG A 266 13.13 -5.14 -11.70
C ARG A 266 13.97 -4.47 -12.77
N THR A 267 15.28 -4.56 -12.59
CA THR A 267 16.26 -4.04 -13.54
C THR A 267 16.82 -5.18 -14.37
N ARG A 268 16.97 -4.95 -15.68
CA ARG A 268 17.66 -5.85 -16.61
C ARG A 268 18.63 -5.05 -17.47
N SER A 269 19.81 -5.61 -17.68
CA SER A 269 20.73 -5.10 -18.70
C SER A 269 20.19 -5.44 -20.10
N LEU A 270 20.30 -4.48 -21.00
CA LEU A 270 20.04 -4.62 -22.42
C LEU A 270 21.35 -4.99 -23.15
N PRO A 271 21.29 -5.64 -24.32
CA PRO A 271 22.47 -5.94 -25.11
C PRO A 271 23.29 -4.68 -25.42
N ALA A 272 24.62 -4.80 -25.51
CA ALA A 272 25.52 -3.67 -25.74
C ALA A 272 25.22 -2.87 -27.02
N ASP A 273 24.64 -3.51 -28.04
CA ASP A 273 24.24 -2.86 -29.31
C ASP A 273 22.78 -2.37 -29.30
N SER A 274 22.15 -2.29 -28.12
CA SER A 274 20.77 -1.84 -27.96
C SER A 274 20.63 -0.36 -28.38
N PRO A 275 19.74 -0.04 -29.32
CA PRO A 275 19.57 1.34 -29.80
C PRO A 275 18.79 2.24 -28.82
N VAL A 276 18.37 1.70 -27.66
CA VAL A 276 17.42 2.35 -26.75
C VAL A 276 18.07 2.71 -25.41
N GLY A 277 19.18 2.07 -25.03
CA GLY A 277 19.86 2.25 -23.75
C GLY A 277 20.46 0.94 -23.22
N GLU A 278 21.05 1.00 -22.03
CA GLU A 278 21.81 -0.11 -21.42
C GLU A 278 21.06 -0.84 -20.31
N LEU A 279 20.11 -0.18 -19.64
CA LEU A 279 19.27 -0.79 -18.60
C LEU A 279 17.79 -0.53 -18.86
N LEU A 280 16.99 -1.57 -18.68
CA LEU A 280 15.54 -1.48 -18.59
C LEU A 280 15.10 -1.72 -17.14
N VAL A 281 14.43 -0.74 -16.57
CA VAL A 281 13.83 -0.80 -15.23
C VAL A 281 12.32 -0.83 -15.39
N ASN A 282 11.68 -1.88 -14.91
CA ASN A 282 10.24 -1.95 -14.74
C ASN A 282 9.92 -1.79 -13.26
N SER A 283 9.10 -0.81 -12.90
CA SER A 283 8.75 -0.47 -11.53
C SER A 283 7.24 -0.49 -11.32
N ARG A 284 6.79 -1.18 -10.29
CA ARG A 284 5.39 -1.22 -9.89
C ARG A 284 5.19 -0.47 -8.59
N ASP A 285 4.12 0.33 -8.51
CA ASP A 285 3.68 0.89 -7.24
C ASP A 285 3.13 -0.21 -6.33
N VAL A 286 3.72 -0.34 -5.14
CA VAL A 286 3.33 -1.29 -4.11
C VAL A 286 2.96 -0.58 -2.81
N THR A 287 2.65 0.71 -2.85
CA THR A 287 2.29 1.54 -1.70
C THR A 287 1.09 0.98 -0.96
N GLU A 288 0.00 0.67 -1.66
CA GLU A 288 -1.18 0.03 -1.03
C GLU A 288 -0.87 -1.33 -0.42
N ARG A 289 -0.06 -2.14 -1.12
CA ARG A 289 0.37 -3.45 -0.62
C ARG A 289 1.19 -3.31 0.66
N LYS A 290 2.13 -2.36 0.70
CA LYS A 290 2.95 -2.07 1.88
C LYS A 290 2.13 -1.51 3.03
N ALA A 291 1.15 -0.65 2.76
CA ALA A 291 0.23 -0.15 3.77
C ALA A 291 -0.60 -1.31 4.38
N ARG A 292 -1.10 -2.23 3.53
CA ARG A 292 -1.85 -3.41 3.99
C ARG A 292 -0.98 -4.39 4.79
N GLU A 293 0.23 -4.67 4.32
CA GLU A 293 1.20 -5.52 5.03
C GLU A 293 1.52 -4.95 6.41
N ARG A 294 1.82 -3.64 6.49
CA ARG A 294 2.06 -2.95 7.78
C ARG A 294 0.85 -3.05 8.71
N ARG A 295 -0.35 -2.72 8.23
CA ARG A 295 -1.59 -2.83 9.03
C ARG A 295 -1.81 -4.26 9.55
N LEU A 296 -1.51 -5.28 8.74
CA LEU A 296 -1.61 -6.68 9.17
C LEU A 296 -0.55 -7.05 10.21
N THR A 297 0.69 -6.61 10.02
CA THR A 297 1.77 -6.82 10.99
C THR A 297 1.45 -6.14 12.32
N ASP A 298 1.09 -4.86 12.30
CA ASP A 298 0.73 -4.10 13.51
C ASP A 298 -0.44 -4.76 14.24
N ARG A 299 -1.43 -5.25 13.51
CA ARG A 299 -2.56 -6.00 14.08
C ARG A 299 -2.12 -7.33 14.69
N ASN A 300 -1.26 -8.09 14.03
CA ASN A 300 -0.76 -9.36 14.56
C ASN A 300 0.14 -9.15 15.78
N GLU A 301 1.07 -8.20 15.74
CA GLU A 301 1.90 -7.85 16.89
C GLU A 301 1.05 -7.40 18.08
N ARG A 302 -0.01 -6.63 17.81
CA ARG A 302 -0.98 -6.25 18.84
C ARG A 302 -1.74 -7.45 19.40
N LEU A 303 -2.20 -8.38 18.55
CA LEU A 303 -2.85 -9.61 18.99
C LEU A 303 -1.90 -10.50 19.81
N ASP A 304 -0.63 -10.59 19.42
CA ASP A 304 0.38 -11.38 20.14
C ASP A 304 0.73 -10.75 21.49
N ARG A 305 0.91 -9.42 21.55
CA ARG A 305 1.06 -8.68 22.81
C ARG A 305 -0.16 -8.90 23.72
N PHE A 306 -1.36 -8.75 23.18
CA PHE A 306 -2.61 -8.99 23.90
C PHE A 306 -2.70 -10.43 24.42
N ALA A 307 -2.46 -11.43 23.58
CA ALA A 307 -2.52 -12.84 23.97
C ALA A 307 -1.48 -13.20 25.05
N SER A 308 -0.28 -12.62 24.98
CA SER A 308 0.78 -12.79 25.98
C SER A 308 0.38 -12.20 27.34
N ILE A 309 -0.12 -10.97 27.34
CA ILE A 309 -0.62 -10.26 28.51
C ILE A 309 -1.74 -11.05 29.19
N VAL A 310 -2.79 -11.38 28.44
CA VAL A 310 -3.96 -12.11 28.97
C VAL A 310 -3.54 -13.44 29.58
N SER A 311 -2.63 -14.14 28.91
CA SER A 311 -2.14 -15.43 29.38
C SER A 311 -1.37 -15.33 30.70
N HIS A 312 -0.57 -14.27 30.89
CA HIS A 312 0.16 -14.05 32.13
C HIS A 312 -0.79 -13.62 33.26
N ASP A 313 -1.65 -12.66 32.97
CA ASP A 313 -2.48 -11.99 33.98
C ASP A 313 -3.65 -12.85 34.45
N LEU A 314 -4.13 -13.79 33.63
CA LEU A 314 -5.09 -14.81 34.08
C LEU A 314 -4.42 -15.98 34.81
N ARG A 315 -3.19 -16.38 34.42
CA ARG A 315 -2.48 -17.51 35.07
C ARG A 315 -2.14 -17.24 36.52
N ASN A 316 -1.82 -16.00 36.87
CA ASN A 316 -1.46 -15.61 38.23
C ASN A 316 -2.62 -15.80 39.23
N PRO A 317 -3.80 -15.19 39.08
CA PRO A 317 -4.93 -15.42 39.96
C PRO A 317 -5.42 -16.88 39.91
N LEU A 318 -5.39 -17.56 38.75
CA LEU A 318 -5.72 -18.99 38.68
C LEU A 318 -4.77 -19.85 39.53
N SER A 319 -3.48 -19.50 39.58
CA SER A 319 -2.51 -20.17 40.45
C SER A 319 -2.81 -19.93 41.93
N VAL A 320 -3.24 -18.71 42.29
CA VAL A 320 -3.68 -18.37 43.65
C VAL A 320 -4.94 -19.13 44.03
N ILE A 321 -5.97 -19.16 43.19
CA ILE A 321 -7.21 -19.91 43.42
C ILE A 321 -6.90 -21.38 43.66
N ARG A 322 -6.06 -21.98 42.80
CA ARG A 322 -5.68 -23.39 42.94
C ARG A 322 -4.94 -23.65 44.26
N GLY A 323 -3.98 -22.80 44.62
CA GLY A 323 -3.26 -22.92 45.89
C GLY A 323 -4.16 -22.72 47.12
N SER A 324 -5.10 -21.78 47.04
CA SER A 324 -6.12 -21.54 48.06
C SER A 324 -7.03 -22.74 48.30
N ILE A 325 -7.54 -23.36 47.23
CA ILE A 325 -8.36 -24.59 47.31
C ILE A 325 -7.56 -25.75 47.89
N GLU A 326 -6.29 -25.91 47.49
CA GLU A 326 -5.41 -26.97 48.00
C GLU A 326 -5.15 -26.80 49.51
N MET A 327 -4.87 -25.58 49.96
CA MET A 327 -4.66 -25.25 51.37
C MET A 327 -5.91 -25.45 52.22
N ALA A 328 -7.08 -25.03 51.71
CA ALA A 328 -8.36 -25.27 52.38
C ALA A 328 -8.64 -26.78 52.54
N ARG A 329 -8.32 -27.59 51.52
CA ARG A 329 -8.46 -29.06 51.59
C ARG A 329 -7.47 -29.71 52.55
N LEU A 330 -6.23 -29.23 52.61
CA LEU A 330 -5.17 -29.79 53.45
C LEU A 330 -5.36 -29.43 54.94
N ARG A 331 -5.82 -28.21 55.23
CA ARG A 331 -5.92 -27.69 56.60
C ARG A 331 -7.35 -27.72 57.17
N GLY A 332 -8.36 -27.89 56.31
CA GLY A 332 -9.76 -27.83 56.73
C GLY A 332 -10.22 -26.42 57.14
N GLU A 333 -9.51 -25.39 56.70
CA GLU A 333 -9.73 -23.98 57.04
C GLU A 333 -10.40 -23.24 55.88
N THR A 334 -11.23 -22.25 56.18
CA THR A 334 -11.91 -21.41 55.18
C THR A 334 -11.13 -20.14 54.85
N GLU A 335 -10.21 -19.71 55.70
CA GLU A 335 -9.39 -18.50 55.49
C GLU A 335 -8.58 -18.52 54.18
N PRO A 336 -8.06 -19.67 53.69
CA PRO A 336 -7.49 -19.74 52.34
C PRO A 336 -8.50 -19.50 51.21
N LEU A 337 -9.79 -19.80 51.41
CA LEU A 337 -10.85 -19.62 50.40
C LEU A 337 -11.14 -18.14 50.15
N GLU A 338 -11.11 -17.28 51.18
CA GLU A 338 -11.28 -15.82 51.02
C GLU A 338 -10.21 -15.21 50.09
N ARG A 339 -8.99 -15.74 50.12
CA ARG A 339 -7.93 -15.37 49.17
C ARG A 339 -8.22 -15.87 47.75
N GLY A 340 -8.88 -17.02 47.64
CA GLY A 340 -9.34 -17.55 46.35
C GLY A 340 -10.48 -16.72 45.76
N GLU A 341 -11.44 -16.29 46.59
CA GLU A 341 -12.57 -15.44 46.18
C GLU A 341 -12.10 -14.10 45.62
N ARG A 342 -11.18 -13.41 46.31
CA ARG A 342 -10.55 -12.18 45.79
C ARG A 342 -9.83 -12.38 44.45
N ALA A 343 -9.20 -13.54 44.26
CA ALA A 343 -8.57 -13.87 42.98
C ALA A 343 -9.59 -14.17 41.87
N VAL A 344 -10.79 -14.67 42.21
CA VAL A 344 -11.91 -14.82 41.24
C VAL A 344 -12.46 -13.45 40.86
N GLU A 345 -12.73 -12.57 41.83
CA GLU A 345 -13.19 -11.20 41.57
C GLU A 345 -12.22 -10.45 40.65
N ARG A 346 -10.91 -10.62 40.87
CA ARG A 346 -9.88 -10.07 39.99
C ARG A 346 -9.93 -10.62 38.57
N ILE A 347 -10.22 -11.91 38.38
CA ILE A 347 -10.40 -12.50 37.04
C ILE A 347 -11.62 -11.90 36.36
N ASP A 348 -12.74 -11.75 37.06
CA ASP A 348 -13.97 -11.18 36.50
C ASP A 348 -13.77 -9.72 36.08
N GLN A 349 -13.01 -8.93 36.86
CA GLN A 349 -12.60 -7.57 36.48
C GLN A 349 -11.72 -7.58 35.22
N LEU A 350 -10.64 -8.39 35.21
CA LEU A 350 -9.75 -8.52 34.05
C LEU A 350 -10.53 -8.94 32.78
N VAL A 351 -11.42 -9.92 32.88
CA VAL A 351 -12.22 -10.40 31.74
C VAL A 351 -13.16 -9.30 31.22
N SER A 352 -13.78 -8.54 32.11
CA SER A 352 -14.67 -7.43 31.73
C SER A 352 -13.92 -6.33 30.99
N GLU A 353 -12.72 -5.98 31.44
CA GLU A 353 -11.85 -5.00 30.79
C GLU A 353 -11.31 -5.52 29.44
N LEU A 354 -10.92 -6.81 29.37
CA LEU A 354 -10.46 -7.43 28.13
C LEU A 354 -11.57 -7.57 27.08
N LEU A 355 -12.81 -7.84 27.49
CA LEU A 355 -13.97 -7.85 26.58
C LEU A 355 -14.29 -6.44 26.09
N THR A 356 -14.05 -5.43 26.93
CA THR A 356 -14.16 -4.02 26.56
C THR A 356 -13.11 -3.66 25.50
N LEU A 357 -11.86 -4.11 25.66
CA LEU A 357 -10.79 -3.98 24.65
C LEU A 357 -11.12 -4.76 23.36
N ALA A 358 -11.54 -6.02 23.46
CA ALA A 358 -11.78 -6.88 22.28
C ALA A 358 -12.97 -6.39 21.42
N ARG A 359 -13.96 -5.73 22.03
CA ARG A 359 -15.07 -5.10 21.29
C ARG A 359 -14.64 -3.86 20.49
N GLN A 360 -13.49 -3.24 20.81
CA GLN A 360 -12.96 -2.08 20.08
C GLN A 360 -12.57 -2.38 18.62
N GLY A 361 -12.44 -3.66 18.22
CA GLY A 361 -12.04 -4.04 16.86
C GLY A 361 -13.18 -4.34 15.87
N THR A 362 -14.45 -4.37 16.29
CA THR A 362 -15.53 -4.97 15.47
C THR A 362 -16.79 -4.10 15.30
N GLY A 363 -16.73 -2.82 15.65
CA GLY A 363 -17.78 -1.86 15.34
C GLY A 363 -17.18 -0.48 15.38
N MET A 364 -16.76 0.04 14.22
CA MET A 364 -16.65 1.48 14.05
C MET A 364 -18.08 1.95 13.88
N ASP A 365 -18.62 2.63 14.88
CA ASP A 365 -19.81 3.42 14.61
C ASP A 365 -19.38 4.53 13.64
N GLU A 366 -20.21 4.82 12.64
CA GLU A 366 -19.91 5.93 11.72
C GLU A 366 -19.73 7.22 12.53
N PRO A 367 -18.70 8.04 12.22
CA PRO A 367 -18.52 9.31 12.89
C PRO A 367 -19.79 10.14 12.83
N THR A 368 -20.20 10.68 13.96
CA THR A 368 -21.39 11.51 14.09
C THR A 368 -21.07 12.76 14.88
N GLU A 369 -21.88 13.79 14.67
CA GLU A 369 -21.83 15.01 15.46
C GLU A 369 -22.59 14.83 16.78
N PHE A 370 -21.96 15.20 17.89
CA PHE A 370 -22.56 15.14 19.23
C PHE A 370 -21.99 16.20 20.17
N ALA A 371 -22.79 16.59 21.17
CA ALA A 371 -22.33 17.46 22.25
C ALA A 371 -21.47 16.70 23.27
N LEU A 372 -20.29 17.23 23.60
CA LEU A 372 -19.38 16.68 24.61
C LEU A 372 -20.09 16.49 25.95
N ALA A 373 -20.86 17.48 26.38
CA ALA A 373 -21.60 17.44 27.65
C ALA A 373 -22.64 16.30 27.70
N SER A 374 -23.19 15.89 26.56
CA SER A 374 -24.11 14.75 26.53
C SER A 374 -23.36 13.45 26.79
N VAL A 375 -22.23 13.25 26.12
CA VAL A 375 -21.44 12.01 26.25
C VAL A 375 -20.81 11.90 27.63
N ALA A 376 -20.33 13.01 28.21
CA ALA A 376 -19.80 13.05 29.57
C ALA A 376 -20.85 12.64 30.61
N ARG A 377 -22.11 13.09 30.47
CA ARG A 377 -23.19 12.68 31.39
C ARG A 377 -23.54 11.20 31.24
N ASP A 378 -23.67 10.71 30.01
CA ASP A 378 -23.94 9.29 29.73
C ASP A 378 -22.84 8.38 30.33
N ALA A 379 -21.57 8.77 30.15
CA ALA A 379 -20.42 8.08 30.73
C ALA A 379 -20.44 8.09 32.26
N TRP A 380 -20.82 9.23 32.87
CA TRP A 380 -20.86 9.39 34.32
C TRP A 380 -21.95 8.54 34.98
N GLU A 381 -23.14 8.44 34.38
CA GLU A 381 -24.22 7.58 34.89
C GLU A 381 -23.76 6.11 35.05
N THR A 382 -22.87 5.66 34.16
CA THR A 382 -22.29 4.31 34.22
C THR A 382 -21.11 4.25 35.19
N ALA A 383 -20.19 5.23 35.12
CA ALA A 383 -18.95 5.19 35.87
C ALA A 383 -19.11 5.50 37.37
N ALA A 384 -20.13 6.27 37.75
CA ALA A 384 -20.39 6.69 39.14
C ALA A 384 -21.66 6.03 39.73
N GLU A 385 -22.15 4.92 39.13
CA GLU A 385 -23.33 4.22 39.62
C GLU A 385 -23.14 3.81 41.10
N GLY A 386 -24.05 4.26 41.97
CA GLY A 386 -24.06 3.95 43.40
C GLY A 386 -23.16 4.81 44.29
N ASP A 387 -22.52 5.86 43.76
CA ASP A 387 -21.64 6.75 44.52
C ASP A 387 -22.24 8.15 44.71
N GLU A 388 -22.94 8.35 45.83
CA GLU A 388 -23.58 9.64 46.14
C GLU A 388 -22.58 10.72 46.56
N ARG A 389 -21.29 10.38 46.69
CA ARG A 389 -20.22 11.30 47.12
C ARG A 389 -19.35 11.80 45.97
N ALA A 390 -19.66 11.41 44.74
CA ALA A 390 -18.98 11.88 43.54
C ALA A 390 -19.93 12.76 42.71
N GLU A 391 -19.43 13.90 42.22
CA GLU A 391 -20.19 14.82 41.35
C GLU A 391 -19.44 15.09 40.05
N LEU A 392 -20.19 15.15 38.93
CA LEU A 392 -19.71 15.62 37.64
C LEU A 392 -20.11 17.07 37.41
N VAL A 393 -19.12 17.91 37.11
CA VAL A 393 -19.31 19.30 36.69
C VAL A 393 -18.94 19.43 35.22
N VAL A 394 -19.88 19.86 34.37
CA VAL A 394 -19.60 20.22 32.96
C VAL A 394 -19.65 21.74 32.81
N ALA A 395 -18.48 22.38 32.68
CA ALA A 395 -18.37 23.84 32.73
C ALA A 395 -18.41 24.53 31.35
N GLY A 396 -17.96 23.83 30.30
CA GLY A 396 -17.97 24.27 28.91
C GLY A 396 -18.30 23.10 28.00
N ASP A 397 -19.15 23.32 27.01
CA ASP A 397 -19.57 22.30 26.04
C ASP A 397 -18.96 22.59 24.68
N ALA A 398 -18.83 21.56 23.84
CA ALA A 398 -18.30 21.64 22.48
C ALA A 398 -19.07 20.67 21.58
N GLN A 399 -19.18 20.99 20.28
CA GLN A 399 -19.60 19.99 19.31
C GLN A 399 -18.40 19.16 18.90
N VAL A 400 -18.61 17.85 18.83
CA VAL A 400 -17.58 16.88 18.51
C VAL A 400 -18.07 16.06 17.33
N TYR A 401 -17.26 15.93 16.30
CA TYR A 401 -17.47 14.98 15.22
C TYR A 401 -16.51 13.80 15.41
N GLY A 402 -17.06 12.59 15.61
CA GLY A 402 -16.26 11.40 15.87
C GLY A 402 -17.10 10.19 16.26
N ASP A 403 -16.46 9.15 16.79
CA ASP A 403 -17.15 7.97 17.31
C ASP A 403 -17.63 8.25 18.73
N ARG A 404 -18.94 8.53 18.86
CA ARG A 404 -19.60 8.81 20.15
C ARG A 404 -19.41 7.67 21.15
N GLY A 405 -19.47 6.42 20.70
CA GLY A 405 -19.37 5.23 21.54
C GLY A 405 -17.97 5.11 22.16
N ARG A 406 -16.94 5.33 21.35
CA ARG A 406 -15.55 5.37 21.81
C ARG A 406 -15.29 6.55 22.74
N MET A 407 -15.82 7.73 22.43
CA MET A 407 -15.66 8.89 23.31
C MET A 407 -16.26 8.63 24.70
N ARG A 408 -17.46 8.04 24.76
CA ARG A 408 -18.08 7.61 26.02
C ARG A 408 -17.18 6.67 26.81
N GLN A 409 -16.59 5.69 26.14
CA GLN A 409 -15.68 4.72 26.76
C GLN A 409 -14.40 5.38 27.32
N ALA A 410 -13.81 6.32 26.60
CA ALA A 410 -12.65 7.06 27.10
C ALA A 410 -12.98 7.81 28.39
N LEU A 411 -14.12 8.52 28.41
CA LEU A 411 -14.60 9.24 29.59
C LEU A 411 -14.93 8.29 30.75
N GLU A 412 -15.58 7.14 30.50
CA GLU A 412 -15.84 6.13 31.52
C GLU A 412 -14.56 5.62 32.20
N ASN A 413 -13.48 5.43 31.43
CA ASN A 413 -12.20 5.02 32.00
C ASN A 413 -11.56 6.13 32.85
N LEU A 414 -11.61 7.39 32.38
CA LEU A 414 -11.11 8.52 33.18
C LEU A 414 -11.89 8.70 34.48
N PHE A 415 -13.23 8.61 34.43
CA PHE A 415 -14.08 8.75 35.60
C PHE A 415 -13.89 7.61 36.60
N ARG A 416 -13.75 6.37 36.11
CA ARG A 416 -13.42 5.23 36.98
C ARG A 416 -12.06 5.43 37.65
N ASN A 417 -11.05 5.87 36.91
CA ASN A 417 -9.74 6.18 37.47
C ASN A 417 -9.82 7.27 38.55
N ALA A 418 -10.53 8.37 38.29
CA ALA A 418 -10.72 9.44 39.27
C ALA A 418 -11.34 8.89 40.57
N ARG A 419 -12.40 8.07 40.47
CA ARG A 419 -13.06 7.45 41.63
C ARG A 419 -12.17 6.47 42.38
N GLU A 420 -11.50 5.57 41.67
CA GLU A 420 -10.62 4.57 42.29
C GLU A 420 -9.42 5.22 42.99
N HIS A 421 -8.99 6.40 42.55
CA HIS A 421 -7.83 7.11 43.09
C HIS A 421 -8.19 8.36 43.93
N ALA A 422 -9.47 8.62 44.19
CA ALA A 422 -9.96 9.81 44.90
C ALA A 422 -9.52 9.90 46.38
N THR A 423 -9.25 8.76 47.04
CA THR A 423 -8.92 8.75 48.48
C THR A 423 -7.42 8.85 48.75
N PRO A 424 -6.96 9.86 49.51
CA PRO A 424 -5.67 9.81 50.17
C PRO A 424 -5.75 8.84 51.36
N GLY A 425 -4.95 7.77 51.37
CA GLY A 425 -4.61 7.07 52.62
C GLY A 425 -5.11 5.63 52.83
N ALA A 426 -4.93 4.73 51.86
CA ALA A 426 -4.97 3.28 52.14
C ALA A 426 -3.65 2.55 51.79
N ALA A 427 -2.61 3.25 51.34
CA ALA A 427 -1.35 2.64 50.93
C ALA A 427 -0.25 2.59 52.03
N GLU A 428 -0.44 3.23 53.19
CA GLU A 428 0.59 3.26 54.26
C GLU A 428 0.24 2.50 55.55
N ALA A 429 -0.86 1.73 55.60
CA ALA A 429 -1.23 0.96 56.79
C ALA A 429 -1.02 -0.56 56.64
N ALA A 430 0.03 -0.99 55.93
CA ALA A 430 0.31 -2.43 55.80
C ALA A 430 1.80 -2.80 55.76
N VAL A 431 2.72 -2.04 56.36
CA VAL A 431 4.04 -2.58 56.71
C VAL A 431 4.61 -1.88 57.95
N ASP A 432 4.24 -2.31 59.15
CA ASP A 432 5.28 -2.60 60.16
C ASP A 432 4.75 -3.56 61.22
N GLY A 433 5.29 -4.76 61.23
CA GLY A 433 5.18 -5.67 62.35
C GLY A 433 6.38 -5.47 63.25
N CYS A 434 6.34 -4.49 64.16
CA CYS A 434 7.12 -4.55 65.38
C CYS A 434 6.48 -3.82 66.57
N GLU A 435 6.49 -4.57 67.66
CA GLU A 435 6.03 -4.42 69.05
C GLU A 435 6.13 -3.03 69.73
N ASP A 436 5.08 -2.73 70.52
CA ASP A 436 5.07 -1.99 71.81
C ASP A 436 5.81 -0.65 71.96
N VAL A 437 5.05 0.47 72.01
CA VAL A 437 5.27 1.57 72.98
C VAL A 437 3.93 2.25 73.31
N PRO A 438 3.58 2.49 74.59
CA PRO A 438 2.41 3.29 74.95
C PRO A 438 2.73 4.76 75.28
N THR A 439 1.67 5.56 75.15
CA THR A 439 1.26 6.77 75.91
C THR A 439 1.65 8.19 75.48
N ASP A 440 0.57 8.97 75.34
CA ASP A 440 0.33 10.37 75.72
C ASP A 440 0.97 11.52 74.92
N GLY A 441 0.09 12.23 74.20
CA GLY A 441 0.33 13.58 73.68
C GLY A 441 -0.89 14.08 72.91
N ASP A 442 -1.65 14.99 73.52
CA ASP A 442 -2.71 15.77 72.90
C ASP A 442 -2.15 16.56 71.69
N GLU A 443 -2.31 16.03 70.49
CA GLU A 443 -2.30 16.82 69.27
C GLU A 443 -3.65 16.56 68.58
N GLU A 444 -4.50 17.58 68.57
CA GLU A 444 -5.72 17.62 67.79
C GLU A 444 -5.37 17.28 66.33
N ALA A 445 -5.68 16.05 65.94
CA ALA A 445 -5.68 15.64 64.54
C ALA A 445 -6.52 16.66 63.75
N PRO A 446 -6.03 17.18 62.60
CA PRO A 446 -6.86 17.98 61.74
C PRO A 446 -8.07 17.13 61.36
N ALA A 447 -9.26 17.67 61.62
CA ALA A 447 -10.53 17.02 61.37
C ALA A 447 -10.52 16.42 59.95
N SER A 448 -10.70 15.11 59.88
CA SER A 448 -10.91 14.33 58.67
C SER A 448 -12.12 14.93 57.94
N GLY A 449 -11.86 15.67 56.85
CA GLY A 449 -12.87 16.18 55.94
C GLY A 449 -13.48 15.01 55.17
N ASP A 450 -14.81 14.99 55.15
CA ASP A 450 -15.65 14.08 54.38
C ASP A 450 -15.60 14.52 52.90
N ASP A 451 -14.45 14.35 52.25
CA ASP A 451 -14.20 14.97 50.94
C ASP A 451 -14.93 14.22 49.83
N ALA A 452 -15.95 14.88 49.28
CA ALA A 452 -16.67 14.47 48.09
C ALA A 452 -15.80 14.71 46.85
N LEU A 453 -15.76 13.73 45.94
CA LEU A 453 -14.99 13.81 44.69
C LEU A 453 -15.73 14.68 43.67
N THR A 454 -15.05 15.65 43.07
CA THR A 454 -15.56 16.43 41.95
C THR A 454 -14.74 16.14 40.70
N VAL A 455 -15.41 15.70 39.64
CA VAL A 455 -14.81 15.56 38.30
C VAL A 455 -15.35 16.66 37.39
N LEU A 456 -14.44 17.44 36.81
CA LEU A 456 -14.70 18.53 35.88
C LEU A 456 -14.46 18.07 34.45
N VAL A 457 -15.41 18.35 33.55
CA VAL A 457 -15.22 18.27 32.10
C VAL A 457 -15.50 19.64 31.50
N THR A 458 -14.61 20.13 30.63
CA THR A 458 -14.86 21.40 29.92
C THR A 458 -14.16 21.47 28.58
N ALA A 459 -14.83 22.07 27.59
CA ALA A 459 -14.18 22.53 26.37
C ALA A 459 -13.09 23.57 26.68
N THR A 460 -12.04 23.58 25.86
CA THR A 460 -10.88 24.48 25.93
C THR A 460 -10.60 25.06 24.54
N ASP A 461 -9.70 26.04 24.45
CA ASP A 461 -9.26 26.61 23.16
C ASP A 461 -8.58 25.59 22.24
N GLU A 462 -8.11 24.44 22.76
CA GLU A 462 -7.40 23.38 22.01
C GLU A 462 -8.21 22.08 21.86
N GLY A 463 -9.32 21.93 22.59
CA GLY A 463 -10.17 20.73 22.58
C GLY A 463 -11.03 20.64 23.84
N PHE A 464 -10.72 19.71 24.74
CA PHE A 464 -11.37 19.64 26.06
C PHE A 464 -10.42 19.09 27.13
N LEU A 465 -10.78 19.29 28.39
CA LEU A 465 -10.08 18.73 29.53
C LEU A 465 -11.02 17.93 30.44
N VAL A 466 -10.44 16.94 31.12
CA VAL A 466 -11.06 16.20 32.22
C VAL A 466 -10.14 16.32 33.44
N ALA A 467 -10.63 16.87 34.54
CA ALA A 467 -9.87 17.05 35.77
C ALA A 467 -10.62 16.56 37.00
N ASP A 468 -9.91 16.03 37.99
CA ASP A 468 -10.46 15.67 39.29
C ASP A 468 -9.79 16.44 40.44
N ASP A 469 -10.44 16.48 41.60
CA ASP A 469 -9.91 17.04 42.85
C ASP A 469 -9.33 15.97 43.78
N GLY A 470 -8.97 14.80 43.24
CA GLY A 470 -8.35 13.70 43.98
C GLY A 470 -6.87 13.93 44.31
N ALA A 471 -6.16 12.85 44.67
CA ALA A 471 -4.76 12.91 45.09
C ALA A 471 -3.78 13.30 43.96
N GLY A 472 -4.23 13.31 42.71
CA GLY A 472 -3.40 13.56 41.54
C GLY A 472 -2.45 12.41 41.21
N ILE A 473 -1.52 12.69 40.29
CA ILE A 473 -0.51 11.72 39.81
C ILE A 473 0.87 12.20 40.24
N ASP A 474 1.63 11.29 40.86
CA ASP A 474 3.01 11.56 41.30
C ASP A 474 3.87 12.05 40.12
N PRO A 475 4.63 13.15 40.27
CA PRO A 475 5.53 13.66 39.24
C PRO A 475 6.47 12.62 38.61
N GLU A 476 6.93 11.61 39.36
CA GLU A 476 7.82 10.55 38.86
C GLU A 476 7.10 9.61 37.87
N ASP A 477 5.80 9.42 38.06
CA ASP A 477 4.97 8.49 37.29
C ASP A 477 4.39 9.12 36.00
N ARG A 478 4.35 10.46 35.91
CA ARG A 478 3.71 11.21 34.80
C ARG A 478 4.23 10.81 33.40
N GLY A 479 5.49 10.41 33.30
CA GLY A 479 6.09 9.98 32.03
C GLY A 479 5.62 8.60 31.53
N SER A 480 5.13 7.75 32.44
CA SER A 480 4.77 6.36 32.17
C SER A 480 3.28 6.05 32.36
N VAL A 481 2.45 7.01 32.79
CA VAL A 481 1.03 6.74 33.10
C VAL A 481 0.20 6.21 31.92
N PHE A 482 0.61 6.51 30.69
CA PHE A 482 -0.01 5.97 29.48
C PHE A 482 0.65 4.67 28.99
N GLU A 483 1.73 4.20 29.61
CA GLU A 483 2.34 2.92 29.24
C GLU A 483 1.41 1.76 29.60
N SER A 484 1.27 0.81 28.66
CA SER A 484 0.45 -0.38 28.85
C SER A 484 0.87 -1.16 30.10
N GLY A 485 -0.04 -1.32 31.05
CA GLY A 485 0.19 -2.07 32.30
C GLY A 485 0.71 -1.23 33.47
N PHE A 486 0.80 0.10 33.31
CA PHE A 486 1.17 0.99 34.42
C PHE A 486 0.04 1.12 35.44
N THR A 487 0.30 0.80 36.71
CA THR A 487 -0.65 0.95 37.82
C THR A 487 0.09 1.16 39.14
N THR A 488 -0.44 2.05 39.99
CA THR A 488 0.05 2.26 41.37
C THR A 488 -0.72 1.43 42.39
N ARG A 489 -1.83 0.78 41.98
CA ARG A 489 -2.64 -0.10 42.84
C ARG A 489 -2.24 -1.57 42.66
N ALA A 490 -2.16 -2.31 43.77
CA ALA A 490 -1.86 -3.74 43.78
C ALA A 490 -2.89 -4.59 43.00
N ASP A 491 -4.13 -4.11 42.93
CA ASP A 491 -5.25 -4.78 42.26
C ASP A 491 -5.56 -4.17 40.87
N GLY A 492 -4.94 -3.03 40.54
CA GLY A 492 -5.14 -2.33 39.27
C GLY A 492 -4.53 -3.11 38.10
N THR A 493 -5.12 -2.97 36.93
CA THR A 493 -4.71 -3.69 35.71
C THR A 493 -3.75 -2.87 34.86
N GLY A 494 -3.83 -1.53 34.96
CA GLY A 494 -2.96 -0.59 34.25
C GLY A 494 -3.26 -0.39 32.77
N TYR A 495 -4.44 -0.80 32.31
CA TYR A 495 -4.87 -0.61 30.91
C TYR A 495 -5.79 0.60 30.70
N GLY A 496 -6.32 1.19 31.77
CA GLY A 496 -7.34 2.25 31.69
C GLY A 496 -6.88 3.48 30.88
N LEU A 497 -5.70 4.03 31.18
CA LEU A 497 -5.18 5.21 30.46
C LEU A 497 -4.63 4.87 29.07
N ASP A 498 -4.11 3.66 28.86
CA ASP A 498 -3.72 3.19 27.53
C ASP A 498 -4.93 3.12 26.58
N ILE A 499 -6.09 2.68 27.09
CA ILE A 499 -7.37 2.71 26.35
C ILE A 499 -7.77 4.14 25.97
N VAL A 500 -7.63 5.09 26.91
CA VAL A 500 -7.95 6.50 26.65
C VAL A 500 -7.07 7.04 25.54
N ARG A 501 -5.75 6.82 25.62
CA ARG A 501 -4.80 7.25 24.59
C ARG A 501 -5.14 6.64 23.24
N GLU A 502 -5.37 5.33 23.18
CA GLU A 502 -5.68 4.67 21.91
C GLU A 502 -6.96 5.21 21.27
N ILE A 503 -8.01 5.46 22.07
CA ILE A 503 -9.26 6.03 21.58
C ILE A 503 -9.01 7.42 21.00
N VAL A 504 -8.30 8.29 21.73
CA VAL A 504 -7.99 9.66 21.29
C VAL A 504 -7.12 9.67 20.03
N GLU A 505 -6.04 8.88 20.01
CA GLU A 505 -5.15 8.75 18.84
C GLU A 505 -5.88 8.17 17.62
N SER A 506 -6.87 7.29 17.81
CA SER A 506 -7.68 6.77 16.69
C SER A 506 -8.55 7.82 16.01
N HIS A 507 -8.80 8.96 16.67
CA HIS A 507 -9.45 10.14 16.09
C HIS A 507 -8.44 11.12 15.47
N GLY A 508 -7.13 10.81 15.49
CA GLY A 508 -6.08 11.72 15.06
C GLY A 508 -5.74 12.82 16.08
N TRP A 509 -6.21 12.68 17.33
CA TRP A 509 -6.06 13.65 18.39
C TRP A 509 -4.94 13.25 19.35
N THR A 510 -4.58 14.14 20.28
CA THR A 510 -3.58 13.87 21.32
C THR A 510 -4.19 14.00 22.71
N VAL A 511 -3.70 13.20 23.66
CA VAL A 511 -4.03 13.33 25.09
C VAL A 511 -2.77 13.46 25.91
N GLU A 512 -2.73 14.44 26.80
CA GLU A 512 -1.60 14.72 27.68
C GLU A 512 -2.05 14.92 29.12
N LEU A 513 -1.15 14.66 30.06
CA LEU A 513 -1.36 14.97 31.47
C LEU A 513 -0.81 16.38 31.74
N ARG A 514 -1.68 17.31 32.12
CA ARG A 514 -1.26 18.67 32.51
C ARG A 514 -0.54 18.64 33.85
N CYS A 515 0.39 19.56 34.01
CA CYS A 515 1.13 19.79 35.23
C CYS A 515 0.60 21.05 35.95
N ASP A 516 0.69 21.07 37.28
CA ASP A 516 0.31 22.23 38.12
C ASP A 516 1.00 23.55 37.73
N ALA A 517 2.13 23.44 37.02
CA ALA A 517 2.91 24.57 36.51
C ALA A 517 2.27 25.27 35.28
N ASP A 518 1.30 24.65 34.61
CA ASP A 518 0.78 25.13 33.31
C ASP A 518 -0.22 26.29 33.45
N GLY A 519 -0.59 26.65 34.68
CA GLY A 519 -1.47 27.79 34.97
C GLY A 519 -2.92 27.58 34.53
N PRO A 520 -3.75 28.65 34.56
CA PRO A 520 -5.18 28.54 34.29
C PRO A 520 -5.49 28.39 32.79
N VAL A 521 -6.52 27.59 32.48
CA VAL A 521 -6.91 27.20 31.12
C VAL A 521 -7.82 28.26 30.50
N GLY A 522 -7.61 28.56 29.21
CA GLY A 522 -8.49 29.40 28.41
C GLY A 522 -9.76 28.66 28.02
N LEU A 523 -10.91 29.28 28.28
CA LEU A 523 -12.21 28.79 27.83
C LEU A 523 -12.61 29.52 26.54
N PRO A 524 -13.42 28.90 25.66
CA PRO A 524 -13.88 29.49 24.39
C PRO A 524 -14.57 30.86 24.53
N ASP A 525 -15.14 31.15 25.70
CA ASP A 525 -15.78 32.44 26.01
C ASP A 525 -14.82 33.52 26.54
N GLY A 526 -13.51 33.26 26.50
CA GLY A 526 -12.45 34.18 26.93
C GLY A 526 -12.22 34.23 28.45
N ARG A 527 -12.94 33.41 29.24
CA ARG A 527 -12.65 33.25 30.68
C ARG A 527 -11.42 32.37 30.89
N ARG A 528 -10.85 32.46 32.09
CA ARG A 528 -9.77 31.58 32.55
C ARG A 528 -10.26 30.73 33.72
N LEU A 529 -10.12 29.42 33.59
CA LEU A 529 -10.52 28.45 34.61
C LEU A 529 -9.31 28.01 35.43
N ARG A 530 -9.47 27.99 36.76
CA ARG A 530 -8.51 27.34 37.65
C ARG A 530 -8.91 25.87 37.76
N ILE A 531 -8.01 24.99 37.34
CA ILE A 531 -8.23 23.54 37.34
C ILE A 531 -8.20 23.03 38.79
N PRO A 532 -8.99 22.00 39.14
CA PRO A 532 -8.78 21.18 40.33
C PRO A 532 -7.32 20.72 40.52
N GLU A 533 -6.88 20.47 41.76
CA GLU A 533 -5.50 20.12 42.10
C GLU A 533 -5.16 18.62 41.94
N GLY A 534 -6.10 17.80 41.45
CA GLY A 534 -5.91 16.37 41.21
C GLY A 534 -5.37 16.07 39.80
N ALA A 535 -5.77 14.94 39.21
CA ALA A 535 -5.28 14.60 37.87
C ALA A 535 -6.01 15.43 36.81
N CYS A 536 -5.28 15.91 35.80
CA CYS A 536 -5.85 16.71 34.71
C CYS A 536 -5.37 16.22 33.35
N PHE A 537 -6.28 15.66 32.57
CA PHE A 537 -6.04 15.18 31.22
C PHE A 537 -6.57 16.18 30.21
N GLU A 538 -5.73 16.62 29.29
CA GLU A 538 -6.08 17.52 28.19
C GLU A 538 -6.08 16.76 26.88
N VAL A 539 -7.17 16.87 26.12
CA VAL A 539 -7.34 16.30 24.80
C VAL A 539 -7.33 17.43 23.78
N CYS A 540 -6.34 17.40 22.88
CA CYS A 540 -6.21 18.39 21.80
C CYS A 540 -6.70 17.78 20.49
N ALA A 541 -7.56 18.52 19.80
CA ALA A 541 -8.19 18.10 18.56
C ALA A 541 -8.18 19.26 17.54
N PRO A 542 -8.16 19.00 16.23
CA PRO A 542 -8.24 20.05 15.23
C PRO A 542 -9.60 20.76 15.25
N ASP A 543 -9.59 22.02 14.86
CA ASP A 543 -10.78 22.82 14.61
C ASP A 543 -11.42 22.37 13.28
N PRO A 544 -12.76 22.36 13.14
CA PRO A 544 -13.42 22.05 11.87
C PRO A 544 -12.94 22.91 10.69
N ALA A 545 -12.39 24.11 10.94
CA ALA A 545 -11.83 24.96 9.88
C ALA A 545 -10.47 24.47 9.33
N ASP A 546 -9.74 23.66 10.11
CA ASP A 546 -8.36 23.25 9.84
C ASP A 546 -8.25 21.76 9.42
N THR A 547 -9.38 21.06 9.29
CA THR A 547 -9.40 19.63 8.93
C THR A 547 -10.39 19.31 7.80
N ASP A 548 -10.21 18.14 7.19
CA ASP A 548 -11.15 17.65 6.17
C ASP A 548 -12.52 17.32 6.81
N PRO A 549 -13.65 17.52 6.09
CA PRO A 549 -14.99 17.31 6.66
C PRO A 549 -15.28 15.87 7.10
N GLU A 550 -14.50 14.91 6.60
CA GLU A 550 -14.62 13.49 6.92
C GLU A 550 -13.73 13.08 8.11
N GLU A 551 -12.84 13.95 8.58
CA GLU A 551 -11.96 13.70 9.72
C GLU A 551 -12.55 14.19 11.05
N PRO A 552 -12.28 13.52 12.18
CA PRO A 552 -12.78 13.94 13.49
C PRO A 552 -12.27 15.31 13.95
N TRP A 553 -13.16 16.12 14.52
CA TRP A 553 -12.85 17.48 15.01
C TRP A 553 -13.64 17.85 16.27
N ILE A 554 -13.23 18.95 16.92
CA ILE A 554 -13.95 19.58 18.04
C ILE A 554 -14.17 21.07 17.72
N ASP A 555 -15.43 21.49 17.69
CA ASP A 555 -15.89 22.87 17.54
C ASP A 555 -16.21 23.44 18.92
N ARG A 556 -15.45 24.46 19.32
CA ARG A 556 -15.19 24.88 20.71
C ARG A 556 -16.08 26.02 21.17
#